data_AF-A0A1D2NCB5-F1
#
_entry.id   AF-A0A1D2NCB5-F1
#
_cell.length_a   1.000
_cell.length_b   1.000
_cell.length_c   1.000
_cell.angle_alpha   90.00
_cell.angle_beta   90.00
_cell.angle_gamma   90.00
#
_symmetry.space_group_name_H-M   'P 1'
#
loop_
_entity.id
_entity.type
_entity.pdbx_description
1 polymer ?
#
loop_
_entity_poly.entity_id
_entity_poly.type
_entity_poly.pdbx_seq_one_letter_code
_entity_poly.pdbx_strand_id
1 'polypeptide(L)'
;MCGSMLTNYLRLTYILFVLTRETLDDVPSVIIDEACQLVKDNSITGRKQSSVDVVYTLWSNLKKTAGMEAGQVSYHKDKEVLLVKNVAKNTDIVKRLNKTKTENMKLDFKALREERDAKERAELREKQRKQQELDKELAKKRAQEAEIRSYTSLMKTENMKTNRGQLWLRFG
;
A
#
# COMPACT_ATOMS: atom_id res chain seq x y z
N MET A 1 20.97 42.64 19.69
CA MET A 1 19.56 42.94 20.02
C MET A 1 18.69 42.53 18.85
N CYS A 2 17.65 41.72 19.11
CA CYS A 2 16.49 41.37 18.26
C CYS A 2 16.77 40.78 16.85
N GLY A 3 16.26 39.62 16.45
CA GLY A 3 15.28 38.72 17.07
C GLY A 3 14.88 37.67 16.03
N SER A 4 15.11 36.39 16.39
CA SER A 4 14.42 35.18 15.92
C SER A 4 14.23 34.96 14.41
N MET A 5 15.23 34.32 13.79
CA MET A 5 15.00 33.37 12.70
C MET A 5 14.36 32.10 13.27
N LEU A 6 13.05 32.13 13.55
CA LEU A 6 12.30 30.94 13.91
C LEU A 6 11.68 30.35 12.66
N THR A 7 12.50 29.49 12.03
CA THR A 7 12.11 28.17 11.51
C THR A 7 10.67 28.03 11.04
N ASN A 8 10.53 27.85 9.73
CA ASN A 8 9.34 27.39 9.03
C ASN A 8 8.82 26.07 9.64
N TYR A 9 7.99 26.17 10.67
CA TYR A 9 7.22 25.06 11.20
C TYR A 9 5.96 24.88 10.36
N LEU A 10 6.09 24.18 9.23
CA LEU A 10 4.98 23.42 8.64
C LEU A 10 4.63 22.32 9.64
N ARG A 11 3.82 22.68 10.65
CA ARG A 11 3.13 21.72 11.49
C ARG A 11 2.01 21.13 10.63
N LEU A 12 2.39 20.22 9.73
CA LEU A 12 1.49 19.28 9.08
C LEU A 12 0.72 18.60 10.21
N THR A 13 -0.51 19.06 10.43
CA THR A 13 -1.47 18.38 11.28
C THR A 13 -1.85 17.13 10.51
N TYR A 14 -1.19 16.03 10.87
CA TYR A 14 -1.47 14.70 10.36
C TYR A 14 -2.92 14.34 10.70
N ILE A 15 -3.83 14.48 9.74
CA ILE A 15 -5.12 13.79 9.81
C ILE A 15 -4.81 12.35 9.40
N LEU A 16 -4.53 11.52 10.41
CA LEU A 16 -4.45 10.08 10.24
C LEU A 16 -5.87 9.56 9.99
N PHE A 17 -6.33 9.62 8.74
CA PHE A 17 -7.50 8.87 8.33
C PHE A 17 -7.04 7.42 8.16
N VAL A 18 -7.20 6.61 9.19
CA VAL A 18 -7.06 5.15 9.08
C VAL A 18 -8.30 4.64 8.35
N LEU A 19 -8.34 4.83 7.03
CA LEU A 19 -9.07 3.91 6.18
C LEU A 19 -8.06 3.05 5.47
N THR A 20 -8.01 1.80 5.90
CA THR A 20 -6.96 0.86 5.56
C THR A 20 -6.89 0.53 4.08
N ARG A 21 -7.88 0.90 3.23
CA ARG A 21 -7.95 0.46 1.82
C ARG A 21 -8.83 1.29 0.86
N GLU A 22 -8.82 2.63 0.90
CA GLU A 22 -9.51 3.43 -0.14
C GLU A 22 -8.53 4.09 -1.12
N THR A 23 -8.84 3.98 -2.41
CA THR A 23 -8.22 4.76 -3.48
C THR A 23 -8.61 6.24 -3.33
N LEU A 24 -7.75 7.15 -3.78
CA LEU A 24 -7.93 8.60 -3.64
C LEU A 24 -9.30 9.09 -4.17
N ASP A 25 -9.86 8.38 -5.14
CA ASP A 25 -11.10 8.72 -5.84
C ASP A 25 -12.38 8.37 -5.04
N ASP A 26 -12.30 7.51 -4.03
CA ASP A 26 -13.46 7.09 -3.23
C ASP A 26 -13.79 8.08 -2.10
N VAL A 27 -12.89 9.05 -1.85
CA VAL A 27 -13.07 10.01 -0.76
C VAL A 27 -14.11 11.07 -1.17
N PRO A 28 -15.18 11.28 -0.38
CA PRO A 28 -16.17 12.29 -0.72
C PRO A 28 -15.55 13.69 -0.71
N SER A 29 -15.88 14.47 -1.74
CA SER A 29 -15.36 15.83 -1.94
C SER A 29 -15.57 16.76 -0.74
N VAL A 30 -16.65 16.57 0.01
CA VAL A 30 -16.96 17.32 1.23
C VAL A 30 -15.84 17.21 2.27
N ILE A 31 -15.27 16.01 2.46
CA ILE A 31 -14.19 15.79 3.43
C ILE A 31 -12.89 16.44 2.95
N ILE A 32 -12.64 16.40 1.64
CA ILE A 32 -11.47 17.04 1.02
C ILE A 32 -11.55 18.57 1.22
N ASP A 33 -12.73 19.17 1.02
CA ASP A 33 -12.95 20.60 1.22
C ASP A 33 -12.76 21.00 2.69
N GLU A 34 -13.30 20.22 3.62
CA GLU A 34 -13.12 20.44 5.07
C GLU A 34 -11.64 20.36 5.49
N ALA A 35 -10.91 19.38 4.95
CA ALA A 35 -9.47 19.24 5.19
C ALA A 35 -8.70 20.44 4.63
N CYS A 36 -9.04 20.92 3.43
CA CYS A 36 -8.42 22.11 2.84
C CYS A 36 -8.62 23.37 3.70
N GLN A 37 -9.81 23.55 4.29
CA GLN A 37 -10.08 24.67 5.20
C GLN A 37 -9.20 24.61 6.46
N LEU A 38 -9.04 23.42 7.04
CA LEU A 38 -8.18 23.23 8.22
C LEU A 38 -6.71 23.51 7.91
N VAL A 39 -6.21 23.03 6.76
CA VAL A 39 -4.82 23.29 6.33
C VAL A 39 -4.59 24.79 6.14
N LYS A 40 -5.57 25.50 5.56
CA LYS A 40 -5.49 26.94 5.37
C LYS A 40 -5.49 27.71 6.70
N ASP A 41 -6.34 27.36 7.66
CA ASP A 41 -6.38 28.07 8.96
C ASP A 41 -5.13 27.81 9.82
N ASN A 42 -4.50 26.63 9.67
CA ASN A 42 -3.25 26.28 10.36
C ASN A 42 -1.97 26.79 9.68
N SER A 43 -2.08 27.39 8.48
CA SER A 43 -0.93 27.93 7.74
C SER A 43 -0.68 29.39 8.10
N ILE A 44 0.55 29.75 8.52
CA ILE A 44 0.91 31.12 8.92
C ILE A 44 0.68 32.12 7.77
N THR A 45 1.11 31.74 6.56
CA THR A 45 0.97 32.56 5.35
C THR A 45 -0.40 32.36 4.70
N GLY A 46 -0.84 31.10 4.59
CA GLY A 46 -2.08 30.75 3.89
C GLY A 46 -3.35 31.29 4.57
N ARG A 47 -3.35 31.43 5.90
CA ARG A 47 -4.49 31.99 6.66
C ARG A 47 -4.80 33.44 6.30
N LYS A 48 -3.78 34.21 5.90
CA LYS A 48 -3.90 35.63 5.56
C LYS A 48 -4.31 35.85 4.09
N GLN A 49 -4.14 34.84 3.24
CA GLN A 49 -4.47 34.93 1.82
C GLN A 49 -5.97 34.66 1.57
N SER A 50 -6.55 35.38 0.61
CA SER A 50 -7.97 35.25 0.24
C SER A 50 -8.29 33.85 -0.32
N SER A 51 -7.45 33.36 -1.23
CA SER A 51 -7.46 32.02 -1.81
C SER A 51 -6.08 31.38 -1.70
N VAL A 52 -6.05 30.04 -1.56
CA VAL A 52 -4.81 29.24 -1.52
C VAL A 52 -5.06 27.97 -2.32
N ASP A 53 -4.04 27.49 -3.01
CA ASP A 53 -4.06 26.18 -3.66
C ASP A 53 -3.52 25.13 -2.69
N VAL A 54 -4.26 24.04 -2.51
CA VAL A 54 -3.94 22.98 -1.57
C VAL A 54 -3.69 21.69 -2.34
N VAL A 55 -2.59 21.03 -2.00
CA VAL A 55 -2.21 19.73 -2.57
C VAL A 55 -2.68 18.62 -1.64
N TYR A 56 -3.46 17.68 -2.18
CA TYR A 56 -3.96 16.50 -1.49
C TYR A 56 -3.30 15.24 -2.06
N THR A 57 -2.66 14.47 -1.18
CA THR A 57 -1.92 13.25 -1.54
C THR A 57 -2.02 12.19 -0.45
N LEU A 58 -1.95 10.92 -0.86
CA LEU A 58 -1.82 9.80 0.06
C LEU A 58 -0.43 9.77 0.72
N TRP A 59 -0.39 9.30 1.98
CA TRP A 59 0.87 9.19 2.73
C TRP A 59 1.89 8.28 2.04
N SER A 60 1.43 7.24 1.35
CA SER A 60 2.27 6.29 0.62
C SER A 60 3.01 6.91 -0.57
N ASN A 61 2.55 8.06 -1.08
CA ASN A 61 3.18 8.76 -2.20
C ASN A 61 4.24 9.79 -1.74
N LEU A 62 4.37 10.04 -0.44
CA LEU A 62 5.34 10.99 0.10
C LEU A 62 6.75 10.38 0.13
N LYS A 63 7.69 11.09 -0.50
CA LYS A 63 9.12 10.77 -0.53
C LYS A 63 9.88 11.71 0.40
N LYS A 64 10.60 11.13 1.36
CA LYS A 64 11.56 11.85 2.21
C LYS A 64 12.95 11.25 2.03
N THR A 65 13.92 12.05 1.59
CA THR A 65 15.34 11.67 1.56
C THR A 65 16.07 12.26 2.75
N ALA A 66 17.17 11.62 3.18
CA ALA A 66 17.94 12.04 4.35
C ALA A 66 18.61 13.42 4.19
N GLY A 67 18.79 13.89 2.95
CA GLY A 67 19.34 15.22 2.65
C GLY A 67 18.30 16.35 2.61
N MET A 68 17.02 16.09 2.87
CA MET A 68 15.97 17.11 2.83
C MET A 68 15.75 17.77 4.19
N GLU A 69 15.69 19.11 4.20
CA GLU A 69 15.41 19.90 5.40
C GLU A 69 14.08 19.52 6.05
N ALA A 70 13.97 19.75 7.36
CA ALA A 70 12.73 19.51 8.10
C ALA A 70 11.57 20.32 7.49
N GLY A 71 10.47 19.63 7.15
CA GLY A 71 9.31 20.23 6.48
C GLY A 71 9.32 20.13 4.95
N GLN A 72 10.47 19.84 4.32
CA GLN A 72 10.52 19.59 2.87
C GLN A 72 10.15 18.14 2.55
N VAL A 73 9.23 17.95 1.60
CA VAL A 73 8.80 16.64 1.09
C VAL A 73 8.75 16.67 -0.44
N SER A 74 8.92 15.50 -1.07
CA SER A 74 8.78 15.30 -2.51
C SER A 74 7.76 14.17 -2.77
N TYR A 75 7.37 13.95 -4.01
CA TYR A 75 6.41 12.93 -4.41
C TYR A 75 7.10 11.81 -5.20
N HIS A 76 6.59 10.58 -5.09
CA HIS A 76 7.02 9.47 -5.94
C HIS A 76 6.33 9.52 -7.31
N LYS A 77 5.04 9.85 -7.31
CA LYS A 77 4.19 9.92 -8.50
C LYS A 77 3.39 11.21 -8.49
N ASP A 78 3.71 12.12 -9.41
CA ASP A 78 2.99 13.41 -9.51
C ASP A 78 1.54 13.25 -10.02
N LYS A 79 1.21 12.11 -10.62
CA LYS A 79 -0.15 11.82 -11.13
C LYS A 79 -1.15 11.50 -10.03
N GLU A 80 -0.69 11.03 -8.88
CA GLU A 80 -1.53 10.68 -7.72
C GLU A 80 -1.70 11.88 -6.77
N VAL A 81 -1.51 13.10 -7.32
CA VAL A 81 -1.57 14.36 -6.60
C VAL A 81 -2.81 15.12 -7.07
N LEU A 82 -3.75 15.35 -6.15
CA LEU A 82 -4.91 16.19 -6.41
C LEU A 82 -4.60 17.63 -5.99
N LEU A 83 -4.79 18.56 -6.92
CA LEU A 83 -4.63 19.99 -6.66
C LEU A 83 -6.01 20.63 -6.54
N VAL A 84 -6.38 21.01 -5.32
CA VAL A 84 -7.60 21.79 -5.06
C VAL A 84 -7.24 23.26 -5.19
N LYS A 85 -7.73 23.89 -6.25
CA LYS A 85 -7.44 25.30 -6.54
C LYS A 85 -8.44 26.22 -5.85
N ASN A 86 -7.99 27.42 -5.52
CA ASN A 86 -8.84 28.52 -5.05
C ASN A 86 -9.68 28.22 -3.80
N VAL A 87 -9.07 27.66 -2.77
CA VAL A 87 -9.76 27.41 -1.50
C VAL A 87 -10.04 28.74 -0.79
N ALA A 88 -11.29 29.21 -0.86
CA ALA A 88 -11.75 30.41 -0.16
C ALA A 88 -11.85 30.15 1.35
N LYS A 89 -11.70 31.18 2.18
CA LYS A 89 -11.77 31.04 3.64
C LYS A 89 -13.21 30.83 4.11
N ASN A 90 -13.47 29.72 4.81
CA ASN A 90 -14.76 29.46 5.46
C ASN A 90 -14.58 29.20 6.96
N THR A 91 -14.90 30.20 7.79
CA THR A 91 -14.66 30.14 9.24
C THR A 91 -15.60 29.20 9.98
N ASP A 92 -16.80 28.96 9.46
CA ASP A 92 -17.82 28.19 10.16
C ASP A 92 -17.51 26.70 10.14
N ILE A 93 -16.96 26.21 9.03
CA ILE A 93 -16.44 24.85 8.88
C ILE A 93 -15.34 24.60 9.92
N VAL A 94 -14.35 25.51 10.01
CA VAL A 94 -13.24 25.39 10.95
C VAL A 94 -13.72 25.42 12.41
N LYS A 95 -14.65 26.31 12.74
CA LYS A 95 -15.22 26.37 14.10
C LYS A 95 -15.96 25.09 14.47
N ARG A 96 -16.73 24.50 13.55
CA ARG A 96 -17.41 23.22 13.76
C ARG A 96 -16.40 22.10 14.03
N LEU A 97 -15.35 22.00 13.22
CA LEU A 97 -14.31 20.97 13.35
C LEU A 97 -13.50 21.11 14.64
N ASN A 98 -13.20 22.34 15.06
CA ASN A 98 -12.50 22.59 16.32
C ASN A 98 -13.34 22.25 17.55
N LYS A 99 -14.68 22.31 17.47
CA LYS A 99 -15.56 21.88 18.58
C LYS A 99 -15.54 20.36 18.78
N THR A 100 -15.39 19.60 17.70
CA THR A 100 -15.33 18.12 17.74
C THR A 100 -13.94 17.59 18.03
N LYS A 101 -12.93 18.46 18.11
CA LYS A 101 -11.54 18.08 18.34
C LYS A 101 -11.35 17.61 19.78
N THR A 102 -11.11 16.31 19.97
CA THR A 102 -10.66 15.72 21.22
C THR A 102 -9.14 15.56 21.21
N GLU A 103 -8.45 16.20 22.15
CA GLU A 103 -7.00 16.09 22.29
C GLU A 103 -6.65 14.90 23.20
N ASN A 104 -6.44 13.72 22.62
CA ASN A 104 -5.86 12.59 23.33
C ASN A 104 -4.35 12.85 23.50
N MET A 105 -3.99 13.63 24.52
CA MET A 105 -2.64 14.13 24.80
C MET A 105 -1.57 13.05 25.05
N LYS A 106 -1.93 11.76 25.08
CA LYS A 106 -1.03 10.68 25.52
C LYS A 106 -1.07 9.47 24.57
N LEU A 107 -0.88 9.71 23.28
CA LEU A 107 -0.68 8.65 22.30
C LEU A 107 0.80 8.60 21.91
N ASP A 108 1.49 7.52 22.27
CA ASP A 108 2.86 7.26 21.84
C ASP A 108 2.85 6.88 20.34
N PHE A 109 3.05 7.87 19.48
CA PHE A 109 3.04 7.69 18.02
C PHE A 109 4.05 6.65 17.53
N LYS A 110 5.16 6.47 18.25
CA LYS A 110 6.17 5.45 17.93
C LYS A 110 5.62 4.03 18.11
N ALA A 111 4.93 3.79 19.23
CA ALA A 111 4.34 2.49 19.53
C ALA A 111 3.22 2.14 18.53
N LEU A 112 2.35 3.11 18.20
CA LEU A 112 1.28 2.92 17.22
C LEU A 112 1.81 2.61 15.82
N ARG A 113 2.91 3.27 15.42
CA ARG A 113 3.57 2.99 14.15
C ARG A 113 4.17 1.59 14.12
N GLU A 114 4.89 1.21 15.17
CA GLU A 114 5.48 -0.13 15.28
C GLU A 114 4.41 -1.23 15.28
N GLU A 115 3.26 -1.01 15.93
CA GLU A 115 2.13 -1.93 15.92
C GLU A 115 1.55 -2.10 14.51
N ARG A 116 1.34 -0.99 13.79
CA ARG A 116 0.85 -1.01 12.40
C ARG A 116 1.85 -1.73 11.48
N ASP A 117 3.12 -1.35 11.54
CA ASP A 117 4.18 -1.92 10.71
C ASP A 117 4.43 -3.41 11.08
N ALA A 118 4.12 -3.84 12.31
CA ALA A 118 4.13 -5.25 12.71
C ALA A 118 2.94 -6.03 12.12
N LYS A 119 1.73 -5.47 12.12
CA LYS A 119 0.54 -6.08 11.50
C LYS A 119 0.72 -6.24 9.99
N GLU A 120 1.17 -5.21 9.29
CA GLU A 120 1.44 -5.27 7.85
C GLU A 120 2.47 -6.36 7.49
N ARG A 121 3.56 -6.47 8.28
CA ARG A 121 4.55 -7.54 8.10
C ARG A 121 3.99 -8.93 8.38
N ALA A 122 3.12 -9.07 9.38
CA ALA A 122 2.49 -10.35 9.70
C ALA A 122 1.56 -10.81 8.56
N GLU A 123 0.73 -9.92 8.03
CA GLU A 123 -0.14 -10.19 6.88
C GLU A 123 0.66 -10.57 5.63
N LEU A 124 1.78 -9.87 5.37
CA LEU A 124 2.63 -10.17 4.22
C LEU A 124 3.26 -11.57 4.35
N ARG A 125 3.76 -11.93 5.53
CA ARG A 125 4.30 -13.27 5.80
C ARG A 125 3.24 -14.36 5.63
N GLU A 126 2.01 -14.12 6.09
CA GLU A 126 0.91 -15.07 5.94
C GLU A 126 0.53 -15.28 4.47
N LYS A 127 0.45 -14.20 3.69
CA LYS A 127 0.21 -14.27 2.24
C LYS A 127 1.31 -15.06 1.51
N GLN A 128 2.57 -14.80 1.84
CA GLN A 128 3.71 -15.54 1.27
C GLN A 128 3.66 -17.02 1.63
N ARG A 129 3.32 -17.37 2.88
CA ARG A 129 3.17 -18.76 3.30
C ARG A 129 2.06 -19.48 2.52
N LYS A 130 0.89 -18.85 2.39
CA LYS A 130 -0.24 -19.39 1.61
C LYS A 130 0.12 -19.59 0.13
N GLN A 131 0.84 -18.64 -0.47
CA GLN A 131 1.34 -18.79 -1.85
C GLN A 131 2.30 -19.97 -1.98
N GLN A 132 3.28 -20.10 -1.07
CA GLN A 132 4.22 -21.22 -1.09
C GLN A 132 3.54 -22.58 -0.87
N GLU A 133 2.51 -22.65 -0.04
CA GLU A 133 1.71 -23.87 0.16
C GLU A 133 0.94 -24.26 -1.11
N LEU A 134 0.25 -23.30 -1.74
CA LEU A 134 -0.43 -23.50 -3.02
C LEU A 134 0.53 -23.94 -4.12
N ASP A 135 1.69 -23.32 -4.23
CA ASP A 135 2.70 -23.68 -5.23
C ASP A 135 3.24 -25.10 -5.02
N LYS A 136 3.46 -25.50 -3.76
CA LYS A 136 3.88 -26.87 -3.40
C LYS A 136 2.81 -27.90 -3.75
N GLU A 137 1.53 -27.61 -3.48
CA GLU A 137 0.42 -28.50 -3.84
C GLU A 137 0.28 -28.64 -5.36
N LEU A 138 0.37 -27.54 -6.10
CA LEU A 138 0.34 -27.55 -7.56
C LEU A 138 1.53 -28.31 -8.16
N ALA A 139 2.72 -28.19 -7.56
CA ALA A 139 3.90 -28.95 -7.98
C ALA A 139 3.73 -30.45 -7.74
N LYS A 140 3.18 -30.85 -6.58
CA LYS A 140 2.88 -32.26 -6.28
C LYS A 140 1.84 -32.85 -7.24
N LYS A 141 0.74 -32.12 -7.52
CA LYS A 141 -0.27 -32.55 -8.50
C LYS A 141 0.32 -32.68 -9.90
N ARG A 142 1.15 -31.73 -10.35
CA ARG A 142 1.86 -31.82 -11.63
C ARG A 142 2.81 -33.01 -11.70
N ALA A 143 3.52 -33.33 -10.61
CA ALA A 143 4.39 -34.50 -10.56
C ALA A 143 3.59 -35.81 -10.65
N GLN A 144 2.47 -35.93 -9.91
CA GLN A 144 1.56 -37.07 -9.99
C GLN A 144 0.94 -37.22 -11.38
N GLU A 145 0.49 -36.13 -12.00
CA GLU A 145 -0.02 -36.16 -13.38
C GLU A 145 1.07 -36.53 -14.38
N ALA A 146 2.29 -36.03 -14.21
CA ALA A 146 3.43 -36.40 -15.05
C ALA A 146 3.79 -37.88 -14.88
N GLU A 147 3.70 -38.42 -13.67
CA GLU A 147 3.92 -39.83 -13.37
C GLU A 147 2.82 -40.73 -13.93
N ILE A 148 1.55 -40.30 -13.90
CA ILE A 148 0.44 -41.00 -14.55
C ILE A 148 0.56 -40.93 -16.08
N ARG A 149 0.95 -39.76 -16.62
CA ARG A 149 1.15 -39.55 -18.07
C ARG A 149 2.38 -40.28 -18.59
N SER A 150 3.46 -40.33 -17.81
CA SER A 150 4.61 -41.17 -18.11
C SER A 150 4.22 -42.60 -17.76
N TYR A 151 3.75 -43.36 -18.74
CA TYR A 151 3.35 -44.76 -18.63
C TYR A 151 4.54 -45.71 -18.29
N THR A 152 5.49 -45.28 -17.46
CA THR A 152 6.74 -45.96 -17.09
C THR A 152 6.50 -47.16 -16.17
N SER A 153 5.52 -47.08 -15.26
CA SER A 153 5.13 -48.22 -14.40
C SER A 153 4.43 -49.35 -15.18
N LEU A 154 3.89 -49.04 -16.37
CA LEU A 154 3.20 -49.99 -17.24
C LEU A 154 4.13 -50.63 -18.29
N MET A 155 5.35 -50.12 -18.46
CA MET A 155 6.43 -50.72 -19.27
C MET A 155 7.30 -51.65 -18.42
N LYS A 156 6.69 -52.64 -17.75
CA LYS A 156 7.44 -53.72 -17.09
C LYS A 156 7.91 -54.71 -18.15
N THR A 157 9.20 -55.02 -18.15
CA THR A 157 9.84 -55.99 -19.06
C THR A 157 9.22 -57.38 -19.00
N GLU A 158 8.59 -57.73 -17.87
CA GLU A 158 7.87 -58.98 -17.62
C GLU A 158 6.64 -59.18 -18.52
N ASN A 159 6.02 -58.10 -19.01
CA ASN A 159 4.83 -58.15 -19.87
C ASN A 159 5.13 -57.90 -21.36
N MET A 160 6.38 -57.69 -21.74
CA MET A 160 6.78 -57.52 -23.14
C MET A 160 6.87 -58.87 -23.88
N LYS A 161 5.77 -59.26 -24.55
CA LYS A 161 5.80 -60.39 -25.49
C LYS A 161 6.44 -59.96 -26.81
N THR A 162 7.65 -60.45 -27.08
CA THR A 162 8.38 -60.18 -28.32
C THR A 162 7.94 -61.14 -29.43
N ASN A 163 7.41 -60.64 -30.55
CA ASN A 163 6.90 -61.45 -31.66
C ASN A 163 8.01 -61.94 -32.64
N ARG A 164 9.22 -62.25 -32.13
CA ARG A 164 10.40 -62.60 -32.95
C ARG A 164 10.69 -64.11 -32.97
N GLY A 165 9.69 -64.94 -33.24
CA GLY A 165 9.86 -66.40 -33.15
C GLY A 165 8.88 -67.25 -33.94
N GLN A 166 8.46 -66.82 -35.12
CA GLN A 166 7.75 -67.69 -36.08
C GLN A 166 8.21 -67.40 -37.51
N LEU A 167 9.44 -67.78 -37.83
CA LEU A 167 9.84 -68.00 -39.22
C LEU A 167 10.93 -69.08 -39.19
N TRP A 168 10.82 -70.05 -40.08
CA TRP A 168 11.72 -71.20 -40.30
C TRP A 168 11.46 -72.47 -39.47
N LEU A 169 10.56 -73.32 -40.00
CA LEU A 169 10.74 -74.79 -40.08
C LEU A 169 9.74 -75.33 -41.13
N ARG A 170 10.06 -75.13 -42.41
CA ARG A 170 9.44 -75.86 -43.54
C ARG A 170 10.54 -76.19 -44.54
N PHE A 171 11.38 -77.15 -44.22
CA PHE A 171 12.17 -77.96 -45.16
C PHE A 171 12.72 -79.15 -44.38
N GLY A 172 12.41 -80.37 -44.84
CA GLY A 172 12.71 -81.65 -44.20
C GLY A 172 11.58 -82.62 -44.43
#